data_AF-A0A6M1Y3T0-F1
#
_entry.id   AF-A0A6M1Y3T0-F1
#
_cell.length_a   1.000
_cell.length_b   1.000
_cell.length_c   1.000
_cell.angle_alpha   90.00
_cell.angle_beta   90.00
_cell.angle_gamma   90.00
#
_symmetry.space_group_name_H-M   'P 1'
#
loop_
_entity.id
_entity.type
_entity.pdbx_description
1 polymer ?
#
loop_
_entity_poly.entity_id
_entity_poly.type
_entity_poly.pdbx_seq_one_letter_code
_entity_poly.pdbx_strand_id
1 'polypeptide(L)'
;MRGLGRSVAGPALLAATALALWTSPAMADGVLQFLEPRLNLVEGETGQVTVIRSGSATGDVTVVLNVSLGGTARLGEDFTVELPLGVVRIADGEFSGHAEIDALQNDAADGTRYAVFTLANPAGATLGRGSSQLLQIEDDESADALLAIPGDAVRRVTEGNELPIEVTRSGLPDTAVSATLLGVPDTAAVGIDYSDLTLDIEFPAGETLREATLATLSSIAARPPRTLSLLLASPTPEDSAAFDGRGPLVVIEPPGDTHAGEFSLFADALEVGESDGSIGFTVDRNRGSSGEAAVSWVTVELADDGAAVADVDFVAATGRLVFAPGETRQTFQVQLIDDEEVRTDRRRFAVALADPSPLAGLDPESRSVTITVREDDGEPSESCQGFCECFIATAAWGSWMDPHVGSLRQFRDDVLMPHAAGREFVAFYYRHSPPIAAVISRHDSLRALTRAGLAPVVFAIERPVAASLGTLGMFLLLMNLRARSRRRNSP
;
A
#
# COMPACT_ATOMS: atom_id res chain seq x y z
N MET A 1 -65.21 33.62 -55.43
CA MET A 1 -65.02 34.93 -54.79
C MET A 1 -65.13 34.76 -53.28
N ARG A 2 -64.04 35.06 -52.56
CA ARG A 2 -63.87 35.51 -51.15
C ARG A 2 -64.92 35.00 -50.14
N GLY A 3 -64.56 34.11 -49.21
CA GLY A 3 -63.81 34.39 -47.96
C GLY A 3 -64.74 33.98 -46.80
N LEU A 4 -64.37 33.57 -45.58
CA LEU A 4 -63.18 33.56 -44.73
C LEU A 4 -63.41 32.39 -43.74
N GLY A 5 -62.41 31.60 -43.34
CA GLY A 5 -61.58 31.91 -42.18
C GLY A 5 -62.25 31.49 -40.87
N ARG A 6 -62.06 30.24 -40.43
CA ARG A 6 -62.20 29.83 -39.03
C ARG A 6 -61.01 28.96 -38.64
N SER A 7 -59.99 29.63 -38.14
CA SER A 7 -58.92 29.06 -37.31
C SER A 7 -59.56 28.62 -35.99
N VAL A 8 -59.43 27.33 -35.67
CA VAL A 8 -59.72 26.80 -34.33
C VAL A 8 -58.40 26.89 -33.56
N ALA A 9 -58.44 27.64 -32.46
CA ALA A 9 -57.36 27.73 -31.49
C ALA A 9 -57.11 26.33 -30.88
N GLY A 10 -55.91 25.79 -31.09
CA GLY A 10 -55.42 24.65 -30.32
C GLY A 10 -55.15 25.08 -28.86
N PRO A 11 -55.27 24.16 -27.88
CA PRO A 11 -54.92 24.49 -26.52
C PRO A 11 -53.40 24.71 -26.45
N ALA A 12 -52.99 25.81 -25.83
CA ALA A 12 -51.60 26.05 -25.49
C ALA A 12 -51.15 24.96 -24.52
N LEU A 13 -50.33 24.02 -25.00
CA LEU A 13 -49.53 23.18 -24.12
C LEU A 13 -48.56 24.10 -23.38
N LEU A 14 -48.83 24.35 -22.11
CA LEU A 14 -47.81 24.79 -21.17
C LEU A 14 -46.73 23.70 -21.16
N ALA A 15 -45.60 23.99 -21.80
CA ALA A 15 -44.37 23.25 -21.61
C ALA A 15 -43.92 23.49 -20.17
N ALA A 16 -44.40 22.66 -19.25
CA ALA A 16 -43.72 22.46 -17.98
C ALA A 16 -42.36 21.86 -18.32
N THR A 17 -41.33 22.69 -18.30
CA THR A 17 -39.94 22.26 -18.20
C THR A 17 -39.83 21.44 -16.92
N ALA A 18 -40.03 20.13 -17.04
CA ALA A 18 -39.52 19.21 -16.06
C ALA A 18 -38.00 19.34 -16.13
N LEU A 19 -37.41 20.11 -15.20
CA LEU A 19 -36.04 19.84 -14.79
C LEU A 19 -36.09 18.40 -14.28
N ALA A 20 -35.77 17.46 -15.17
CA ALA A 20 -35.29 16.16 -14.76
C ALA A 20 -34.00 16.46 -13.98
N LEU A 21 -34.13 16.62 -12.67
CA LEU A 21 -33.07 16.25 -11.76
C LEU A 21 -32.74 14.81 -12.16
N TRP A 22 -31.70 14.66 -12.97
CA TRP A 22 -30.93 13.43 -12.99
C TRP A 22 -30.40 13.29 -11.57
N THR A 23 -31.23 12.71 -10.71
CA THR A 23 -30.68 11.92 -9.62
C THR A 23 -29.97 10.81 -10.36
N SER A 24 -28.64 10.87 -10.36
CA SER A 24 -27.84 9.69 -10.66
C SER A 24 -28.50 8.52 -9.94
N PRO A 25 -28.70 7.36 -10.59
CA PRO A 25 -29.10 6.19 -9.83
C PRO A 25 -28.15 6.12 -8.64
N ALA A 26 -28.70 6.08 -7.41
CA ALA A 26 -27.92 5.76 -6.24
C ALA A 26 -27.00 4.59 -6.63
N MET A 27 -25.71 4.68 -6.29
CA MET A 27 -24.72 3.64 -6.58
C MET A 27 -25.22 2.32 -5.98
N ALA A 28 -26.01 1.60 -6.76
CA ALA A 28 -26.86 0.55 -6.27
C ALA A 28 -25.98 -0.69 -6.17
N ASP A 29 -25.59 -0.96 -4.92
CA ASP A 29 -24.88 -2.13 -4.42
C ASP A 29 -23.39 -2.14 -4.83
N GLY A 30 -22.50 -2.18 -3.82
CA GLY A 30 -21.05 -2.21 -4.05
C GLY A 30 -20.63 -3.41 -4.91
N VAL A 31 -19.43 -3.38 -5.49
CA VAL A 31 -18.88 -4.51 -6.25
C VAL A 31 -17.82 -5.21 -5.40
N LEU A 32 -18.00 -6.51 -5.18
CA LEU A 32 -17.09 -7.35 -4.40
C LEU A 32 -16.16 -8.13 -5.30
N GLN A 33 -14.88 -8.15 -4.96
CA GLN A 33 -13.86 -8.96 -5.62
C GLN A 33 -12.70 -9.24 -4.65
N PHE A 34 -11.86 -10.22 -4.96
CA PHE A 34 -10.59 -10.40 -4.27
C PHE A 34 -9.62 -9.26 -4.58
N LEU A 35 -8.83 -8.88 -3.57
CA LEU A 35 -7.74 -7.91 -3.73
C LEU A 35 -6.70 -8.41 -4.74
N GLU A 36 -6.23 -9.65 -4.57
CA GLU A 36 -5.22 -10.30 -5.41
C GLU A 36 -5.77 -11.54 -6.13
N PRO A 37 -5.29 -11.86 -7.35
CA PRO A 37 -5.78 -13.02 -8.10
C PRO A 37 -5.16 -14.32 -7.56
N ARG A 38 -4.10 -14.17 -6.75
CA ARG A 38 -3.36 -15.26 -6.13
C ARG A 38 -3.04 -14.90 -4.69
N LEU A 39 -3.12 -15.91 -3.82
CA LEU A 39 -2.55 -15.92 -2.48
C LEU A 39 -1.47 -17.00 -2.50
N ASN A 40 -0.24 -16.63 -2.20
CA ASN A 40 0.86 -17.60 -2.11
C ASN A 40 1.32 -17.64 -0.66
N LEU A 41 1.41 -18.84 -0.12
CA LEU A 41 1.89 -19.11 1.23
C LEU A 41 2.98 -20.18 1.15
N VAL A 42 3.88 -20.16 2.12
CA VAL A 42 4.72 -21.33 2.43
C VAL A 42 4.03 -22.14 3.52
N GLU A 43 4.28 -23.44 3.59
CA GLU A 43 3.83 -24.25 4.72
C GLU A 43 4.20 -23.64 6.08
N GLY A 44 3.28 -23.74 7.04
CA GLY A 44 3.41 -23.11 8.36
C GLY A 44 3.14 -21.60 8.39
N GLU A 45 2.93 -20.93 7.25
CA GLU A 45 2.56 -19.52 7.20
C GLU A 45 1.04 -19.29 7.32
N THR A 46 0.69 -18.16 7.92
CA THR A 46 -0.67 -17.63 7.92
C THR A 46 -0.77 -16.48 6.90
N GLY A 47 -1.85 -16.48 6.12
CA GLY A 47 -2.17 -15.45 5.13
C GLY A 47 -3.62 -14.99 5.21
N GLN A 48 -3.94 -13.96 4.43
CA GLN A 48 -5.27 -13.36 4.43
C GLN A 48 -5.88 -13.36 3.03
N VAL A 49 -7.06 -13.95 2.91
CA VAL A 49 -7.95 -13.70 1.80
C VAL A 49 -8.64 -12.37 2.05
N THR A 50 -8.34 -11.38 1.22
CA THR A 50 -8.94 -10.04 1.32
C THR A 50 -9.96 -9.83 0.21
N VAL A 51 -11.21 -9.59 0.60
CA VAL A 51 -12.30 -9.18 -0.29
C VAL A 51 -12.46 -7.66 -0.18
N ILE A 52 -12.43 -6.98 -1.31
CA ILE A 52 -12.62 -5.53 -1.39
C ILE A 52 -13.99 -5.18 -1.96
N ARG A 53 -14.52 -4.04 -1.53
CA ARG A 53 -15.79 -3.47 -1.96
C ARG A 53 -15.56 -2.12 -2.62
N SER A 54 -15.72 -2.02 -3.93
CA SER A 54 -15.74 -0.72 -4.61
C SER A 54 -17.14 -0.13 -4.70
N GLY A 55 -17.24 1.19 -4.77
CA GLY A 55 -18.51 1.88 -5.02
C GLY A 55 -19.12 2.49 -3.75
N SER A 56 -20.28 2.00 -3.33
CA SER A 56 -20.95 2.50 -2.11
C SER A 56 -20.46 1.74 -0.88
N ALA A 57 -20.10 2.43 0.21
CA ALA A 57 -19.82 1.84 1.53
C ALA A 57 -21.09 1.63 2.39
N THR A 58 -22.24 2.11 1.92
CA THR A 58 -23.48 2.12 2.72
C THR A 58 -24.08 0.73 2.88
N GLY A 59 -24.43 0.38 4.11
CA GLY A 59 -25.02 -0.88 4.53
C GLY A 59 -24.01 -2.01 4.60
N ASP A 60 -24.27 -2.97 5.48
CA ASP A 60 -23.50 -4.22 5.56
C ASP A 60 -23.62 -5.02 4.27
N VAL A 61 -22.51 -5.65 3.87
CA VAL A 61 -22.49 -6.61 2.76
C VAL A 61 -21.82 -7.90 3.18
N THR A 62 -22.28 -9.00 2.56
CA THR A 62 -21.74 -10.33 2.85
C THR A 62 -21.53 -11.11 1.56
N VAL A 63 -20.55 -12.00 1.56
CA VAL A 63 -20.29 -12.92 0.46
C VAL A 63 -19.81 -14.27 0.99
N VAL A 64 -20.23 -15.36 0.35
CA VAL A 64 -19.79 -16.70 0.70
C VAL A 64 -18.43 -16.96 0.05
N LEU A 65 -17.46 -17.44 0.83
CA LEU A 65 -16.18 -17.93 0.35
C LEU A 65 -16.26 -19.45 0.17
N ASN A 66 -16.23 -19.91 -1.08
CA ASN A 66 -16.20 -21.33 -1.42
C ASN A 66 -14.77 -21.78 -1.72
N VAL A 67 -14.43 -22.99 -1.31
CA VAL A 67 -13.19 -23.67 -1.66
C VAL A 67 -13.47 -24.74 -2.71
N SER A 68 -12.72 -24.75 -3.81
CA SER A 68 -12.82 -25.78 -4.85
C SER A 68 -12.37 -27.15 -4.32
N LEU A 69 -13.08 -28.21 -4.71
CA LEU A 69 -12.70 -29.59 -4.42
C LEU A 69 -11.74 -30.19 -5.46
N GLY A 70 -11.41 -29.44 -6.53
CA GLY A 70 -10.59 -29.91 -7.65
C GLY A 70 -9.12 -29.50 -7.60
N GLY A 71 -8.67 -28.92 -6.49
CA GLY A 71 -7.25 -28.59 -6.26
C GLY A 71 -6.44 -29.78 -5.75
N THR A 72 -5.12 -29.64 -5.72
CA THR A 72 -4.24 -30.60 -5.02
C THR A 72 -4.18 -30.34 -3.52
N ALA A 73 -4.37 -29.09 -3.09
CA ALA A 73 -4.48 -28.73 -1.68
C ALA A 73 -5.89 -29.00 -1.14
N ARG A 74 -5.96 -29.66 0.01
CA ARG A 74 -7.19 -30.11 0.68
C ARG A 74 -7.43 -29.32 1.96
N LEU A 75 -8.66 -28.83 2.09
CA LEU A 75 -9.12 -28.14 3.29
C LEU A 75 -9.11 -29.09 4.51
N GLY A 76 -8.42 -28.67 5.57
CA GLY A 76 -8.26 -29.42 6.82
C GLY A 76 -7.09 -30.40 6.84
N GLU A 77 -6.43 -30.64 5.70
CA GLU A 77 -5.16 -31.39 5.61
C GLU A 77 -3.99 -30.46 5.30
N ASP A 78 -4.13 -29.60 4.28
CA ASP A 78 -3.03 -28.73 3.80
C ASP A 78 -3.22 -27.27 4.20
N PHE A 79 -4.46 -26.85 4.45
CA PHE A 79 -4.76 -25.52 4.98
C PHE A 79 -6.07 -25.49 5.76
N THR A 80 -6.21 -24.53 6.67
CA THR A 80 -7.47 -24.17 7.33
C THR A 80 -7.96 -22.80 6.92
N VAL A 81 -9.26 -22.55 7.10
CA VAL A 81 -9.88 -21.24 6.85
C VAL A 81 -10.63 -20.85 8.11
N GLU A 82 -10.22 -19.76 8.76
CA GLU A 82 -10.92 -19.24 9.94
C GLU A 82 -12.08 -18.34 9.50
N LEU A 83 -13.19 -18.95 9.09
CA LEU A 83 -14.41 -18.22 8.76
C LEU A 83 -15.65 -18.89 9.36
N PRO A 84 -16.26 -18.29 10.40
CA PRO A 84 -17.56 -18.73 10.89
C PRO A 84 -18.58 -18.74 9.75
N LEU A 85 -19.17 -19.91 9.47
CA LEU A 85 -20.18 -20.12 8.42
C LEU A 85 -19.68 -19.91 6.97
N GLY A 86 -18.37 -19.71 6.74
CA GLY A 86 -17.81 -19.50 5.40
C GLY A 86 -18.25 -18.18 4.74
N VAL A 87 -18.60 -17.17 5.54
CA VAL A 87 -19.08 -15.87 5.03
C VAL A 87 -18.07 -14.78 5.39
N VAL A 88 -17.63 -14.04 4.39
CA VAL A 88 -16.89 -12.77 4.57
C VAL A 88 -17.92 -11.65 4.70
N ARG A 89 -17.83 -10.87 5.78
CA ARG A 89 -18.65 -9.68 6.03
C ARG A 89 -17.79 -8.43 5.90
N ILE A 90 -18.32 -7.41 5.24
CA ILE A 90 -17.78 -6.05 5.21
C ILE A 90 -18.86 -5.16 5.84
N ALA A 91 -18.55 -4.49 6.95
CA ALA A 91 -19.53 -3.69 7.67
C ALA A 91 -19.94 -2.43 6.89
N ASP A 92 -21.04 -1.82 7.29
CA ASP A 92 -21.39 -0.45 6.89
C ASP A 92 -20.22 0.51 7.16
N GLY A 93 -19.81 1.25 6.12
CA GLY A 93 -18.66 2.16 6.17
C GLY A 93 -17.31 1.54 5.82
N GLU A 94 -17.19 0.21 5.79
CA GLU A 94 -15.94 -0.48 5.48
C GLU A 94 -15.82 -0.83 3.98
N PHE A 95 -14.57 -0.99 3.53
CA PHE A 95 -14.23 -1.32 2.15
C PHE A 95 -13.51 -2.66 1.96
N SER A 96 -13.12 -3.31 3.04
CA SER A 96 -12.44 -4.61 3.00
C SER A 96 -13.00 -5.54 4.06
N GLY A 97 -12.93 -6.84 3.77
CA GLY A 97 -13.25 -7.91 4.70
C GLY A 97 -12.26 -9.05 4.49
N HIS A 98 -11.97 -9.75 5.57
CA HIS A 98 -10.83 -10.67 5.63
C HIS A 98 -11.24 -12.06 6.07
N ALA A 99 -10.42 -13.02 5.68
CA ALA A 99 -10.53 -14.41 6.06
C ALA A 99 -9.12 -14.97 6.19
N GLU A 100 -8.81 -15.45 7.39
CA GLU A 100 -7.50 -15.99 7.68
C GLU A 100 -7.37 -17.40 7.11
N ILE A 101 -6.21 -17.67 6.51
CA ILE A 101 -5.83 -18.93 5.91
C ILE A 101 -4.52 -19.38 6.56
N ASP A 102 -4.52 -20.53 7.21
CA ASP A 102 -3.29 -21.14 7.71
C ASP A 102 -2.87 -22.24 6.77
N ALA A 103 -1.66 -22.15 6.21
CA ALA A 103 -1.01 -23.26 5.54
C ALA A 103 -0.48 -24.22 6.62
N LEU A 104 -0.92 -25.48 6.57
CA LEU A 104 -0.56 -26.47 7.58
C LEU A 104 0.82 -27.06 7.25
N GLN A 105 1.73 -26.96 8.22
CA GLN A 105 3.06 -27.56 8.13
C GLN A 105 2.98 -29.09 8.17
N ASN A 106 3.76 -29.74 7.30
CA ASN A 106 4.07 -31.16 7.44
C ASN A 106 5.58 -31.45 7.27
N ASP A 107 5.97 -32.71 7.08
CA ASP A 107 7.39 -33.14 6.95
C ASP A 107 7.62 -33.90 5.61
N ALA A 108 6.63 -33.91 4.71
CA ALA A 108 6.65 -34.65 3.46
C ALA A 108 6.91 -33.69 2.30
N ALA A 109 7.79 -34.11 1.39
CA ALA A 109 8.09 -33.36 0.18
C ALA A 109 6.96 -33.51 -0.87
N ASP A 110 5.80 -32.92 -0.59
CA ASP A 110 4.60 -32.94 -1.43
C ASP A 110 4.75 -32.04 -2.67
N GLY A 111 5.68 -31.10 -2.61
CA GLY A 111 5.81 -30.00 -3.54
C GLY A 111 4.66 -29.01 -3.45
N THR A 112 4.70 -28.00 -4.31
CA THR A 112 3.70 -26.94 -4.25
C THR A 112 2.29 -27.47 -4.56
N ARG A 113 1.35 -27.21 -3.64
CA ARG A 113 -0.08 -27.57 -3.74
C ARG A 113 -0.95 -26.34 -4.02
N TYR A 114 -2.15 -26.55 -4.55
CA TYR A 114 -3.05 -25.43 -4.87
C TYR A 114 -4.52 -25.71 -4.56
N ALA A 115 -5.26 -24.65 -4.24
CA ALA A 115 -6.71 -24.63 -4.17
C ALA A 115 -7.25 -23.38 -4.87
N VAL A 116 -8.54 -23.35 -5.17
CA VAL A 116 -9.19 -22.16 -5.75
C VAL A 116 -10.30 -21.70 -4.82
N PHE A 117 -10.23 -20.44 -4.42
CA PHE A 117 -11.29 -19.74 -3.72
C PHE A 117 -12.23 -19.07 -4.71
N THR A 118 -13.54 -19.13 -4.46
CA THR A 118 -14.55 -18.43 -5.27
C THR A 118 -15.55 -17.70 -4.38
N LEU A 119 -15.91 -16.49 -4.79
CA LEU A 119 -16.95 -15.70 -4.15
C LEU A 119 -18.33 -16.08 -4.71
N ALA A 120 -19.31 -16.27 -3.84
CA ALA A 120 -20.67 -16.63 -4.22
C ALA A 120 -21.73 -15.97 -3.32
N ASN A 121 -22.97 -15.95 -3.82
CA ASN A 121 -24.15 -15.49 -3.07
C ASN A 121 -23.94 -14.14 -2.35
N PRO A 122 -23.55 -13.06 -3.07
CA PRO A 122 -23.40 -11.75 -2.45
C PRO A 122 -24.75 -11.25 -1.94
N ALA A 123 -24.74 -10.53 -0.83
CA ALA A 123 -25.89 -9.80 -0.30
C ALA A 123 -25.52 -8.33 -0.06
N GLY A 124 -26.37 -7.40 -0.50
CA GLY A 124 -26.12 -5.94 -0.44
C GLY A 124 -25.06 -5.43 -1.44
N ALA A 125 -24.57 -6.32 -2.30
CA ALA A 125 -23.51 -6.05 -3.28
C ALA A 125 -23.66 -6.97 -4.51
N THR A 126 -22.88 -6.71 -5.55
CA THR A 126 -22.73 -7.58 -6.72
C THR A 126 -21.30 -8.13 -6.79
N LEU A 127 -21.10 -9.25 -7.49
CA LEU A 127 -19.75 -9.78 -7.72
C LEU A 127 -19.11 -9.11 -8.94
N GLY A 128 -17.85 -8.72 -8.77
CA GLY A 128 -16.98 -8.27 -9.83
C GLY A 128 -16.30 -9.43 -10.56
N ARG A 129 -15.41 -9.07 -11.49
CA ARG A 129 -14.68 -10.05 -12.32
C ARG A 129 -13.62 -10.83 -11.55
N GLY A 130 -12.98 -10.22 -10.54
CA GLY A 130 -12.03 -10.89 -9.64
C GLY A 130 -12.74 -11.70 -8.57
N SER A 131 -13.65 -12.59 -8.94
CA SER A 131 -14.42 -13.43 -8.00
C SER A 131 -13.79 -14.81 -7.76
N SER A 132 -12.63 -15.08 -8.34
CA SER A 132 -11.77 -16.23 -8.10
C SER A 132 -10.39 -15.80 -7.63
N GLN A 133 -9.79 -16.58 -6.74
CA GLN A 133 -8.41 -16.42 -6.28
C GLN A 133 -7.77 -17.80 -6.18
N LEU A 134 -6.57 -17.94 -6.75
CA LEU A 134 -5.76 -19.15 -6.61
C LEU A 134 -4.99 -19.08 -5.28
N LEU A 135 -5.16 -20.08 -4.43
CA LEU A 135 -4.23 -20.35 -3.33
C LEU A 135 -3.14 -21.27 -3.85
N GLN A 136 -1.89 -20.90 -3.64
CA GLN A 136 -0.72 -21.73 -3.87
C GLN A 136 0.06 -21.87 -2.56
N ILE A 137 0.31 -23.11 -2.13
CA ILE A 137 1.05 -23.44 -0.92
C ILE A 137 2.37 -24.05 -1.38
N GLU A 138 3.46 -23.30 -1.22
CA GLU A 138 4.82 -23.76 -1.46
C GLU A 138 5.25 -24.66 -0.30
N ASP A 139 5.72 -25.84 -0.67
CA ASP A 139 6.33 -26.80 0.24
C ASP A 139 7.71 -26.29 0.68
N ASP A 140 8.01 -26.32 1.97
CA ASP A 140 9.31 -25.93 2.53
C ASP A 140 10.27 -27.13 2.69
N GLU A 141 9.80 -28.35 2.42
CA GLU A 141 10.64 -29.52 2.28
C GLU A 141 11.36 -29.56 0.92
N SER A 142 12.57 -30.16 0.93
CA SER A 142 13.36 -30.36 -0.30
C SER A 142 13.11 -31.73 -0.89
N ALA A 143 12.72 -31.79 -2.16
CA ALA A 143 12.61 -33.03 -2.92
C ALA A 143 13.91 -33.37 -3.69
N ASP A 144 14.08 -34.65 -4.01
CA ASP A 144 15.21 -35.16 -4.81
C ASP A 144 15.15 -34.71 -6.29
N ALA A 145 13.95 -34.44 -6.81
CA ALA A 145 13.71 -33.86 -8.12
C ALA A 145 12.73 -32.68 -8.05
N LEU A 146 13.07 -31.61 -8.76
CA LEU A 146 12.27 -30.39 -8.83
C LEU A 146 11.84 -30.14 -10.26
N LEU A 147 10.53 -29.97 -10.44
CA LEU A 147 9.89 -29.61 -11.70
C LEU A 147 9.51 -28.13 -11.65
N ALA A 148 9.69 -27.40 -12.73
CA ALA A 148 9.36 -25.97 -12.78
C ALA A 148 8.85 -25.53 -14.15
N ILE A 149 8.10 -24.43 -14.18
CA ILE A 149 7.73 -23.70 -15.39
C ILE A 149 8.55 -22.39 -15.41
N PRO A 150 9.79 -22.39 -15.93
CA PRO A 150 10.66 -21.22 -15.86
C PRO A 150 10.15 -20.08 -16.75
N GLY A 151 10.38 -18.83 -16.34
CA GLY A 151 10.09 -17.64 -17.13
C GLY A 151 9.38 -16.55 -16.32
N ASP A 152 8.69 -15.66 -17.02
CA ASP A 152 7.98 -14.54 -16.39
C ASP A 152 6.76 -15.01 -15.60
N ALA A 153 6.52 -14.35 -14.46
CA ALA A 153 5.37 -14.61 -13.58
C ALA A 153 4.03 -14.29 -14.26
N VAL A 154 4.03 -13.39 -15.25
CA VAL A 154 2.89 -13.10 -16.11
C VAL A 154 3.29 -13.30 -17.57
N ARG A 155 2.57 -14.17 -18.27
CA ARG A 155 2.72 -14.41 -19.71
C ARG A 155 1.51 -13.88 -20.44
N ARG A 156 1.72 -13.33 -21.62
CA ARG A 156 0.66 -12.75 -22.44
C ARG A 156 0.60 -13.46 -23.78
N VAL A 157 -0.61 -13.76 -24.25
CA VAL A 157 -0.85 -14.41 -25.54
C VAL A 157 -2.10 -13.82 -26.17
N THR A 158 -2.02 -13.47 -27.45
CA THR A 158 -3.20 -13.03 -28.20
C THR A 158 -4.13 -14.21 -28.49
N GLU A 159 -5.43 -14.04 -28.30
CA GLU A 159 -6.40 -15.10 -28.58
C GLU A 159 -6.32 -15.62 -30.02
N GLY A 160 -6.44 -16.93 -30.18
CA GLY A 160 -6.23 -17.64 -31.44
C GLY A 160 -4.77 -18.04 -31.71
N ASN A 161 -3.81 -17.54 -30.91
CA ASN A 161 -2.42 -17.98 -30.98
C ASN A 161 -2.14 -19.08 -29.95
N GLU A 162 -0.99 -19.73 -30.13
CA GLU A 162 -0.44 -20.71 -29.21
C GLU A 162 0.60 -20.07 -28.28
N LEU A 163 0.56 -20.43 -27.00
CA LEU A 163 1.59 -20.06 -26.03
C LEU A 163 2.47 -21.30 -25.75
N PRO A 164 3.77 -21.27 -26.12
CA PRO A 164 4.69 -22.34 -25.77
C PRO A 164 4.96 -22.35 -24.25
N ILE A 165 5.02 -23.54 -23.68
CA ILE A 165 5.27 -23.80 -22.26
C ILE A 165 6.46 -24.74 -22.17
N GLU A 166 7.56 -24.23 -21.63
CA GLU A 166 8.70 -25.07 -21.24
C GLU A 166 8.48 -25.57 -19.81
N VAL A 167 8.71 -26.86 -19.59
CA VAL A 167 8.75 -27.50 -18.28
C VAL A 167 10.15 -28.06 -18.09
N THR A 168 10.82 -27.68 -17.02
CA THR A 168 12.17 -28.14 -16.71
C THR A 168 12.16 -29.10 -15.54
N ARG A 169 13.14 -30.01 -15.54
CA ARG A 169 13.42 -30.91 -14.44
C ARG A 169 14.86 -30.75 -13.97
N SER A 170 15.05 -30.73 -12.65
CA SER A 170 16.34 -30.95 -12.00
C SER A 170 16.26 -32.15 -11.03
N GLY A 171 17.40 -32.73 -10.67
CA GLY A 171 17.44 -33.89 -9.78
C GLY A 171 17.05 -35.21 -10.45
N LEU A 172 17.21 -36.33 -9.72
CA LEU A 172 16.95 -37.71 -10.16
C LEU A 172 17.31 -38.02 -11.64
N PRO A 173 18.59 -37.89 -12.05
CA PRO A 173 18.98 -38.01 -13.46
C PRO A 173 18.73 -39.42 -14.03
N ASP A 174 18.81 -40.46 -13.20
CA ASP A 174 18.68 -41.86 -13.64
C ASP A 174 17.27 -42.45 -13.44
N THR A 175 16.32 -41.63 -13.00
CA THR A 175 14.93 -42.04 -12.74
C THR A 175 13.98 -41.27 -13.65
N ALA A 176 12.88 -41.90 -14.08
CA ALA A 176 11.83 -41.20 -14.79
C ALA A 176 11.01 -40.38 -13.79
N VAL A 177 10.67 -39.15 -14.14
CA VAL A 177 9.88 -38.23 -13.32
C VAL A 177 8.72 -37.71 -14.17
N SER A 178 7.52 -37.58 -13.61
CA SER A 178 6.38 -36.99 -14.32
C SER A 178 5.61 -35.98 -13.48
N ALA A 179 4.80 -35.15 -14.12
CA ALA A 179 3.77 -34.34 -13.47
C ALA A 179 2.64 -34.04 -14.46
N THR A 180 1.48 -33.65 -13.95
CA THR A 180 0.37 -33.15 -14.77
C THR A 180 0.46 -31.63 -14.87
N LEU A 181 0.59 -31.12 -16.09
CA LEU A 181 0.47 -29.71 -16.43
C LEU A 181 -1.02 -29.35 -16.56
N LEU A 182 -1.44 -28.33 -15.80
CA LEU A 182 -2.82 -27.89 -15.69
C LEU A 182 -2.96 -26.41 -16.04
N GLY A 183 -3.99 -26.07 -16.81
CA GLY A 183 -4.50 -24.70 -16.96
C GLY A 183 -5.68 -24.48 -16.01
N VAL A 184 -5.46 -23.76 -14.90
CA VAL A 184 -6.50 -23.47 -13.91
C VAL A 184 -7.23 -22.18 -14.28
N PRO A 185 -8.56 -22.24 -14.54
CA PRO A 185 -9.37 -21.07 -14.85
C PRO A 185 -9.31 -19.99 -13.78
N ASP A 186 -9.21 -18.74 -14.20
CA ASP A 186 -9.58 -17.56 -13.40
C ASP A 186 -10.74 -16.85 -14.12
N THR A 187 -10.48 -15.85 -14.96
CA THR A 187 -11.52 -15.22 -15.79
C THR A 187 -11.63 -15.83 -17.21
N ALA A 188 -10.67 -16.67 -17.61
CA ALA A 188 -10.70 -17.45 -18.84
C ALA A 188 -11.30 -18.84 -18.58
N ALA A 189 -12.23 -19.27 -19.43
CA ALA A 189 -12.94 -20.53 -19.34
C ALA A 189 -12.46 -21.57 -20.37
N VAL A 190 -12.25 -22.81 -19.90
CA VAL A 190 -11.91 -23.97 -20.73
C VAL A 190 -12.99 -24.21 -21.80
N GLY A 191 -12.55 -24.49 -23.03
CA GLY A 191 -13.43 -24.74 -24.19
C GLY A 191 -14.09 -23.49 -24.77
N ILE A 192 -13.91 -22.32 -24.14
CA ILE A 192 -14.36 -21.02 -24.64
C ILE A 192 -13.16 -20.15 -25.03
N ASP A 193 -12.10 -20.16 -24.23
CA ASP A 193 -10.94 -19.25 -24.38
C ASP A 193 -9.63 -19.95 -24.65
N TYR A 194 -9.53 -21.18 -24.17
CA TYR A 194 -8.42 -22.06 -24.43
C TYR A 194 -8.93 -23.49 -24.49
N SER A 195 -8.23 -24.34 -25.22
CA SER A 195 -8.46 -25.79 -25.17
C SER A 195 -8.10 -26.31 -23.79
N ASP A 196 -8.74 -27.38 -23.34
CA ASP A 196 -8.35 -28.06 -22.09
C ASP A 196 -6.84 -28.34 -22.08
N LEU A 197 -6.17 -27.82 -21.05
CA LEU A 197 -4.75 -28.03 -20.81
C LEU A 197 -4.65 -28.90 -19.55
N THR A 198 -4.82 -30.21 -19.75
CA THR A 198 -4.56 -31.25 -18.77
C THR A 198 -3.65 -32.26 -19.45
N LEU A 199 -2.35 -32.19 -19.18
CA LEU A 199 -1.33 -32.96 -19.90
C LEU A 199 -0.33 -33.59 -18.94
N ASP A 200 -0.17 -34.90 -19.02
CA ASP A 200 0.89 -35.60 -18.30
C ASP A 200 2.23 -35.40 -19.03
N ILE A 201 3.16 -34.74 -18.35
CA ILE A 201 4.52 -34.49 -18.81
C ILE A 201 5.44 -35.54 -18.20
N GLU A 202 6.03 -36.39 -19.02
CA GLU A 202 6.98 -37.42 -18.59
C GLU A 202 8.41 -37.06 -19.01
N PHE A 203 9.32 -37.08 -18.04
CA PHE A 203 10.77 -36.98 -18.21
C PHE A 203 11.41 -38.35 -18.00
N PRO A 204 11.78 -39.08 -19.07
CA PRO A 204 12.64 -40.24 -18.97
C PRO A 204 13.98 -39.91 -18.29
N ALA A 205 14.68 -40.95 -17.84
CA ALA A 205 16.02 -40.83 -17.30
C ALA A 205 16.94 -40.02 -18.26
N GLY A 206 17.61 -39.00 -17.73
CA GLY A 206 18.51 -38.10 -18.43
C GLY A 206 17.86 -36.89 -19.11
N GLU A 207 16.53 -36.83 -19.26
CA GLU A 207 15.86 -35.70 -19.91
C GLU A 207 15.59 -34.55 -18.92
N THR A 208 15.79 -33.30 -19.33
CA THR A 208 15.68 -32.13 -18.43
C THR A 208 14.72 -31.05 -18.93
N LEU A 209 14.20 -31.20 -20.14
CA LEU A 209 13.30 -30.22 -20.77
C LEU A 209 12.17 -30.95 -21.50
N ARG A 210 10.94 -30.49 -21.26
CA ARG A 210 9.76 -30.86 -22.03
C ARG A 210 9.06 -29.59 -22.50
N GLU A 211 8.50 -29.66 -23.70
CA GLU A 211 7.73 -28.59 -24.30
C GLU A 211 6.26 -29.02 -24.35
N ALA A 212 5.39 -28.08 -24.00
CA ALA A 212 3.95 -28.17 -24.14
C ALA A 212 3.44 -26.88 -24.77
N THR A 213 2.17 -26.87 -25.17
CA THR A 213 1.56 -25.69 -25.79
C THR A 213 0.16 -25.48 -25.22
N LEU A 214 -0.14 -24.25 -24.83
CA LEU A 214 -1.50 -23.80 -24.55
C LEU A 214 -2.09 -23.21 -25.84
N ALA A 215 -3.12 -23.85 -26.39
CA ALA A 215 -3.85 -23.31 -27.54
C ALA A 215 -5.00 -22.41 -27.08
N THR A 216 -4.95 -21.14 -27.45
CA THR A 216 -6.05 -20.19 -27.19
C THR A 216 -7.08 -20.20 -28.32
N LEU A 217 -8.34 -19.94 -27.97
CA LEU A 217 -9.47 -19.98 -28.89
C LEU A 217 -9.82 -18.55 -29.32
N SER A 218 -9.83 -18.31 -30.62
CA SER A 218 -10.21 -17.01 -31.18
C SER A 218 -11.70 -16.75 -31.04
N SER A 219 -12.06 -15.47 -30.94
CA SER A 219 -13.44 -15.02 -31.01
C SER A 219 -13.56 -13.77 -31.87
N ILE A 220 -14.81 -13.51 -32.28
CA ILE A 220 -15.18 -12.27 -32.97
C ILE A 220 -15.87 -11.28 -32.03
N ALA A 221 -16.13 -11.66 -30.78
CA ALA A 221 -16.77 -10.80 -29.80
C ALA A 221 -15.72 -9.91 -29.11
N ALA A 222 -16.03 -8.62 -28.98
CA ALA A 222 -15.23 -7.72 -28.14
C ALA A 222 -15.33 -8.19 -26.68
N ARG A 223 -14.18 -8.47 -26.07
CA ARG A 223 -14.05 -9.00 -24.70
C ARG A 223 -12.87 -8.33 -24.01
N PRO A 224 -12.87 -8.24 -22.67
CA PRO A 224 -11.69 -7.80 -21.94
C PRO A 224 -10.58 -8.87 -21.99
N PRO A 225 -9.33 -8.51 -21.62
CA PRO A 225 -8.30 -9.48 -21.30
C PRO A 225 -8.77 -10.44 -20.21
N ARG A 226 -8.39 -11.72 -20.33
CA ARG A 226 -8.81 -12.79 -19.41
C ARG A 226 -7.64 -13.63 -18.97
N THR A 227 -7.79 -14.28 -17.84
CA THR A 227 -6.69 -14.86 -17.07
C THR A 227 -6.91 -16.33 -16.77
N LEU A 228 -5.84 -17.09 -16.79
CA LEU A 228 -5.74 -18.43 -16.19
C LEU A 228 -4.36 -18.59 -15.54
N SER A 229 -4.20 -19.57 -14.66
CA SER A 229 -2.89 -19.91 -14.09
C SER A 229 -2.39 -21.24 -14.65
N LEU A 230 -1.10 -21.35 -14.94
CA LEU A 230 -0.46 -22.62 -15.30
C LEU A 230 0.19 -23.23 -14.08
N LEU A 231 -0.11 -24.50 -13.80
CA LEU A 231 0.42 -25.20 -12.62
C LEU A 231 0.92 -26.59 -13.00
N LEU A 232 1.89 -27.10 -12.24
CA LEU A 232 2.25 -28.52 -12.23
C LEU A 232 1.68 -29.16 -10.97
N ALA A 233 1.18 -30.38 -11.12
CA ALA A 233 0.54 -31.13 -10.06
C ALA A 233 0.89 -32.62 -10.14
N SER A 234 0.62 -33.34 -9.06
CA SER A 234 0.78 -34.80 -8.98
C SER A 234 2.16 -35.28 -9.47
N PRO A 235 3.27 -34.72 -8.93
CA PRO A 235 4.59 -35.14 -9.33
C PRO A 235 4.82 -36.63 -8.97
N THR A 236 5.56 -37.36 -9.80
CA THR A 236 5.97 -38.73 -9.50
C THR A 236 7.48 -38.91 -9.74
N PRO A 237 8.20 -39.74 -8.95
CA PRO A 237 7.70 -40.50 -7.79
C PRO A 237 7.23 -39.62 -6.62
N GLU A 238 6.18 -40.05 -5.92
CA GLU A 238 5.72 -39.41 -4.67
C GLU A 238 6.87 -39.30 -3.66
N ASP A 239 6.87 -38.25 -2.83
CA ASP A 239 7.89 -37.90 -1.82
C ASP A 239 9.32 -37.64 -2.35
N SER A 240 9.57 -37.81 -3.65
CA SER A 240 10.89 -37.65 -4.25
C SER A 240 10.91 -36.65 -5.41
N ALA A 241 9.74 -36.31 -5.95
CA ALA A 241 9.58 -35.27 -6.95
C ALA A 241 8.56 -34.24 -6.47
N ALA A 242 8.86 -32.97 -6.66
CA ALA A 242 8.02 -31.85 -6.24
C ALA A 242 7.91 -30.80 -7.35
N PHE A 243 6.83 -30.02 -7.31
CA PHE A 243 6.73 -28.76 -8.06
C PHE A 243 7.42 -27.64 -7.27
N ASP A 244 8.41 -27.01 -7.89
CA ASP A 244 9.20 -25.90 -7.35
C ASP A 244 8.74 -24.55 -7.92
N GLY A 245 8.41 -23.63 -7.01
CA GLY A 245 8.05 -22.25 -7.31
C GLY A 245 6.63 -22.02 -7.82
N ARG A 246 6.42 -20.84 -8.42
CA ARG A 246 5.10 -20.33 -8.80
C ARG A 246 4.78 -20.55 -10.27
N GLY A 247 3.56 -21.04 -10.49
CA GLY A 247 2.97 -21.10 -11.81
C GLY A 247 2.77 -19.71 -12.42
N PRO A 248 3.06 -19.48 -13.72
CA PRO A 248 2.80 -18.20 -14.34
C PRO A 248 1.30 -17.96 -14.53
N LEU A 249 0.86 -16.73 -14.31
CA LEU A 249 -0.45 -16.26 -14.74
C LEU A 249 -0.40 -15.95 -16.23
N VAL A 250 -1.33 -16.51 -17.01
CA VAL A 250 -1.47 -16.23 -18.44
C VAL A 250 -2.61 -15.25 -18.65
N VAL A 251 -2.31 -14.14 -19.33
CA VAL A 251 -3.31 -13.19 -19.85
C VAL A 251 -3.56 -13.51 -21.32
N ILE A 252 -4.78 -13.92 -21.65
CA ILE A 252 -5.31 -14.04 -23.00
C ILE A 252 -5.83 -12.66 -23.43
N GLU A 253 -5.15 -12.05 -24.39
CA GLU A 253 -5.45 -10.73 -24.91
C GLU A 253 -6.36 -10.82 -26.14
N PRO A 254 -7.43 -9.99 -26.23
CA PRO A 254 -8.25 -9.90 -27.43
C PRO A 254 -7.41 -9.51 -28.66
N PRO A 255 -7.78 -9.91 -29.89
CA PRO A 255 -7.00 -9.67 -31.08
C PRO A 255 -7.24 -8.24 -31.60
N GLY A 256 -6.37 -7.77 -32.50
CA GLY A 256 -6.49 -6.45 -33.12
C GLY A 256 -5.79 -5.34 -32.33
N ASP A 257 -6.07 -4.08 -32.69
CA ASP A 257 -5.42 -2.87 -32.15
C ASP A 257 -6.39 -1.90 -31.43
N THR A 258 -7.68 -2.26 -31.38
CA THR A 258 -8.75 -1.42 -30.82
C THR A 258 -9.24 -1.96 -29.47
N HIS A 259 -8.41 -1.83 -28.46
CA HIS A 259 -8.73 -2.28 -27.09
C HIS A 259 -9.18 -1.12 -26.20
N ALA A 260 -10.10 -1.42 -25.28
CA ALA A 260 -10.48 -0.47 -24.22
C ALA A 260 -9.36 -0.24 -23.19
N GLY A 261 -8.27 -1.01 -23.26
CA GLY A 261 -7.11 -0.85 -22.40
C GLY A 261 -7.20 -1.59 -21.08
N GLU A 262 -6.09 -1.56 -20.35
CA GLU A 262 -5.87 -2.23 -19.09
C GLU A 262 -5.31 -1.21 -18.09
N PHE A 263 -5.85 -1.19 -16.88
CA PHE A 263 -5.49 -0.19 -15.89
C PHE A 263 -4.39 -0.69 -14.95
N SER A 264 -3.37 0.15 -14.75
CA SER A 264 -2.25 -0.05 -13.83
C SER A 264 -2.22 1.09 -12.81
N LEU A 265 -1.95 0.79 -11.55
CA LEU A 265 -1.90 1.71 -10.42
C LEU A 265 -0.45 1.91 -9.96
N PHE A 266 -0.10 3.15 -9.71
CA PHE A 266 1.19 3.56 -9.16
C PHE A 266 0.97 4.56 -8.03
N ALA A 267 1.76 4.45 -6.97
CA ALA A 267 1.82 5.45 -5.92
C ALA A 267 3.02 6.39 -6.15
N ASP A 268 2.88 7.64 -5.75
CA ASP A 268 3.97 8.63 -5.85
C ASP A 268 5.16 8.26 -4.94
N ALA A 269 4.89 7.54 -3.84
CA ALA A 269 5.86 6.95 -2.93
C ALA A 269 5.32 5.64 -2.33
N LEU A 270 6.20 4.74 -1.90
CA LEU A 270 5.81 3.51 -1.18
C LEU A 270 5.93 3.65 0.34
N GLU A 271 6.62 4.70 0.80
CA GLU A 271 6.74 5.07 2.21
C GLU A 271 6.51 6.58 2.35
N VAL A 272 5.57 6.95 3.22
CA VAL A 272 5.15 8.34 3.50
C VAL A 272 5.10 8.57 5.00
N GLY A 273 5.27 9.83 5.41
CA GLY A 273 5.06 10.25 6.79
C GLY A 273 3.59 10.52 7.05
N GLU A 274 3.12 10.28 8.27
CA GLU A 274 1.74 10.60 8.65
C GLU A 274 1.42 12.09 8.47
N SER A 275 2.41 12.96 8.70
CA SER A 275 2.30 14.42 8.53
C SER A 275 2.38 14.92 7.08
N ASP A 276 2.61 14.03 6.09
CA ASP A 276 2.62 14.40 4.65
C ASP A 276 1.23 14.86 4.17
N GLY A 277 0.17 14.59 4.93
CA GLY A 277 -1.21 15.05 4.73
C GLY A 277 -1.98 14.31 3.64
N SER A 278 -1.35 14.00 2.51
CA SER A 278 -1.92 13.13 1.48
C SER A 278 -0.86 12.45 0.61
N ILE A 279 -1.20 11.30 0.07
CA ILE A 279 -0.40 10.57 -0.91
C ILE A 279 -1.11 10.53 -2.26
N GLY A 280 -0.36 10.79 -3.33
CA GLY A 280 -0.85 10.73 -4.70
C GLY A 280 -0.74 9.36 -5.35
N PHE A 281 -1.71 9.08 -6.21
CA PHE A 281 -1.74 7.88 -7.03
C PHE A 281 -1.97 8.25 -8.49
N THR A 282 -1.32 7.51 -9.37
CA THR A 282 -1.47 7.58 -10.82
C THR A 282 -2.07 6.29 -11.32
N VAL A 283 -3.13 6.39 -12.13
CA VAL A 283 -3.71 5.27 -12.87
C VAL A 283 -3.42 5.45 -14.34
N ASP A 284 -2.62 4.55 -14.90
CA ASP A 284 -2.32 4.49 -16.33
C ASP A 284 -3.25 3.49 -17.02
N ARG A 285 -3.75 3.87 -18.20
CA ARG A 285 -4.54 3.02 -19.10
C ARG A 285 -3.66 2.59 -20.26
N ASN A 286 -3.19 1.36 -20.16
CA ASN A 286 -2.20 0.74 -21.04
C ASN A 286 -2.85 -0.22 -22.04
N ARG A 287 -2.08 -0.68 -23.04
CA ARG A 287 -2.49 -1.72 -24.00
C ARG A 287 -3.84 -1.46 -24.67
N GLY A 288 -4.18 -0.19 -24.87
CA GLY A 288 -5.43 0.26 -25.46
C GLY A 288 -5.95 1.55 -24.84
N SER A 289 -6.64 2.35 -25.65
CA SER A 289 -7.30 3.59 -25.21
C SER A 289 -8.56 3.86 -26.05
N SER A 290 -9.11 2.83 -26.68
CA SER A 290 -10.26 2.94 -27.58
C SER A 290 -11.55 3.09 -26.76
N GLY A 291 -12.36 4.09 -27.12
CA GLY A 291 -13.60 4.37 -26.43
C GLY A 291 -13.42 4.89 -25.00
N GLU A 292 -14.54 5.27 -24.39
CA GLU A 292 -14.58 5.62 -22.97
C GLU A 292 -14.37 4.35 -22.13
N ALA A 293 -13.57 4.43 -21.08
CA ALA A 293 -13.42 3.37 -20.10
C ALA A 293 -13.36 3.96 -18.70
N ALA A 294 -13.72 3.17 -17.70
CA ALA A 294 -13.69 3.59 -16.32
C ALA A 294 -13.10 2.49 -15.44
N VAL A 295 -12.58 2.87 -14.28
CA VAL A 295 -12.11 1.96 -13.24
C VAL A 295 -12.36 2.59 -11.88
N SER A 296 -12.76 1.78 -10.92
CA SER A 296 -12.91 2.21 -9.53
C SER A 296 -11.61 1.97 -8.77
N TRP A 297 -11.32 2.81 -7.78
CA TRP A 297 -10.26 2.57 -6.81
C TRP A 297 -10.85 2.53 -5.41
N VAL A 298 -10.15 1.86 -4.49
CA VAL A 298 -10.58 1.71 -3.10
C VAL A 298 -9.36 1.61 -2.18
N THR A 299 -9.42 2.25 -1.02
CA THR A 299 -8.47 2.04 0.08
C THR A 299 -8.84 0.77 0.84
N VAL A 300 -7.83 0.00 1.25
CA VAL A 300 -7.97 -1.34 1.82
C VAL A 300 -7.20 -1.36 3.13
N GLU A 301 -7.92 -1.58 4.23
CA GLU A 301 -7.32 -1.97 5.49
C GLU A 301 -6.74 -3.38 5.33
N LEU A 302 -5.49 -3.59 5.71
CA LEU A 302 -4.88 -4.92 5.71
C LEU A 302 -5.22 -5.65 7.02
N ALA A 303 -5.11 -6.96 7.05
CA ALA A 303 -5.38 -7.77 8.24
C ALA A 303 -4.11 -8.48 8.73
N ASP A 304 -3.05 -7.70 9.00
CA ASP A 304 -1.79 -8.19 9.57
C ASP A 304 -1.31 -7.29 10.72
N ASP A 305 -0.31 -7.73 11.48
CA ASP A 305 0.22 -7.03 12.67
C ASP A 305 0.76 -5.61 12.39
N GLY A 306 0.97 -5.27 11.11
CA GLY A 306 1.41 -3.95 10.66
C GLY A 306 0.32 -3.21 9.88
N ALA A 307 -0.96 -3.55 10.02
CA ALA A 307 -2.04 -2.87 9.34
C ALA A 307 -2.26 -1.44 9.86
N ALA A 308 -2.41 -0.51 8.93
CA ALA A 308 -2.95 0.80 9.19
C ALA A 308 -4.48 0.70 9.26
N VAL A 309 -5.08 1.39 10.22
CA VAL A 309 -6.51 1.37 10.51
C VAL A 309 -7.19 2.53 9.78
N ALA A 310 -8.28 2.21 9.09
CA ALA A 310 -9.14 3.17 8.43
C ALA A 310 -9.68 4.23 9.40
N ASP A 311 -9.68 5.48 8.96
CA ASP A 311 -10.10 6.68 9.72
C ASP A 311 -9.33 6.92 11.03
N VAL A 312 -8.18 6.25 11.20
CA VAL A 312 -7.17 6.52 12.23
C VAL A 312 -5.84 6.90 11.58
N ASP A 313 -5.35 6.12 10.61
CA ASP A 313 -4.08 6.36 9.92
C ASP A 313 -4.26 7.00 8.52
N PHE A 314 -5.39 6.69 7.87
CA PHE A 314 -5.75 7.21 6.56
C PHE A 314 -7.26 7.33 6.45
N VAL A 315 -7.76 8.26 5.62
CA VAL A 315 -9.20 8.37 5.38
C VAL A 315 -9.67 7.29 4.43
N ALA A 316 -10.60 6.45 4.88
CA ALA A 316 -11.18 5.40 4.05
C ALA A 316 -11.94 6.01 2.87
N ALA A 317 -11.60 5.61 1.65
CA ALA A 317 -12.16 6.21 0.45
C ALA A 317 -12.23 5.23 -0.74
N THR A 318 -13.17 5.55 -1.63
CA THR A 318 -13.29 4.93 -2.94
C THR A 318 -13.69 5.99 -3.96
N GLY A 319 -13.34 5.77 -5.22
CA GLY A 319 -13.70 6.68 -6.30
C GLY A 319 -13.76 5.97 -7.63
N ARG A 320 -14.33 6.64 -8.64
CA ARG A 320 -14.44 6.13 -10.01
C ARG A 320 -13.78 7.10 -10.97
N LEU A 321 -12.75 6.63 -11.66
CA LEU A 321 -12.04 7.36 -12.69
C LEU A 321 -12.65 7.03 -14.05
N VAL A 322 -12.95 8.04 -14.85
CA VAL A 322 -13.56 7.90 -16.17
C VAL A 322 -12.65 8.52 -17.21
N PHE A 323 -12.07 7.69 -18.06
CA PHE A 323 -11.13 8.04 -19.11
C PHE A 323 -11.88 8.26 -20.42
N ALA A 324 -11.75 9.45 -21.00
CA ALA A 324 -12.23 9.73 -22.33
C ALA A 324 -11.50 8.87 -23.39
N PRO A 325 -12.04 8.72 -24.61
CA PRO A 325 -11.32 8.09 -25.71
C PRO A 325 -9.94 8.72 -25.94
N GLY A 326 -8.88 7.90 -25.92
CA GLY A 326 -7.50 8.34 -26.07
C GLY A 326 -6.84 8.89 -24.80
N GLU A 327 -7.57 9.03 -23.70
CA GLU A 327 -7.00 9.42 -22.40
C GLU A 327 -6.33 8.21 -21.75
N THR A 328 -5.06 8.36 -21.34
CA THR A 328 -4.23 7.26 -20.85
C THR A 328 -3.74 7.41 -19.42
N ARG A 329 -4.06 8.52 -18.73
CA ARG A 329 -3.59 8.79 -17.36
C ARG A 329 -4.59 9.62 -16.58
N GLN A 330 -4.90 9.19 -15.35
CA GLN A 330 -5.58 9.99 -14.34
C GLN A 330 -4.87 9.87 -12.99
N THR A 331 -5.18 10.79 -12.08
CA THR A 331 -4.60 10.82 -10.74
C THR A 331 -5.68 11.04 -9.70
N PHE A 332 -5.41 10.57 -8.49
CA PHE A 332 -6.22 10.85 -7.30
C PHE A 332 -5.30 10.91 -6.07
N GLN A 333 -5.86 11.29 -4.92
CA GLN A 333 -5.13 11.40 -3.66
C GLN A 333 -5.90 10.65 -2.57
N VAL A 334 -5.18 10.08 -1.62
CA VAL A 334 -5.73 9.54 -0.36
C VAL A 334 -5.17 10.39 0.77
N GLN A 335 -6.05 10.82 1.67
CA GLN A 335 -5.66 11.63 2.82
C GLN A 335 -5.05 10.73 3.90
N LEU A 336 -3.90 11.17 4.42
CA LEU A 336 -3.28 10.59 5.61
C LEU A 336 -3.82 11.32 6.83
N ILE A 337 -3.85 10.63 7.96
CA ILE A 337 -4.27 11.21 9.24
C ILE A 337 -3.02 11.28 10.10
N ASP A 338 -2.69 12.50 10.48
CA ASP A 338 -1.62 12.84 11.40
C ASP A 338 -2.21 12.89 12.82
N ASP A 339 -1.62 12.12 13.74
CA ASP A 339 -2.05 12.05 15.12
C ASP A 339 -0.87 12.25 16.09
N GLU A 340 -1.17 12.66 17.34
CA GLU A 340 -0.11 13.00 18.32
C GLU A 340 0.49 11.76 19.03
N GLU A 341 0.06 10.54 18.69
CA GLU A 341 0.55 9.30 19.29
C GLU A 341 1.89 8.92 18.67
N VAL A 342 2.99 9.20 19.40
CA VAL A 342 4.30 8.77 18.91
C VAL A 342 4.45 7.25 18.95
N ARG A 343 4.56 6.65 17.77
CA ARG A 343 4.72 5.21 17.57
C ARG A 343 6.14 4.84 17.13
N THR A 344 6.44 3.55 17.19
CA THR A 344 7.74 3.01 16.74
C THR A 344 7.61 2.02 15.60
N ASP A 345 6.38 1.61 15.30
CA ASP A 345 6.04 0.67 14.24
C ASP A 345 5.64 1.41 12.96
N ARG A 346 5.85 0.73 11.83
CA ARG A 346 5.37 1.18 10.52
C ARG A 346 4.05 0.49 10.24
N ARG A 347 3.05 1.28 9.85
CA ARG A 347 1.72 0.78 9.51
C ARG A 347 1.51 0.76 8.01
N ARG A 348 0.64 -0.12 7.51
CA ARG A 348 0.47 -0.36 6.08
C ARG A 348 -1.00 -0.45 5.70
N PHE A 349 -1.38 0.24 4.64
CA PHE A 349 -2.65 0.04 3.97
C PHE A 349 -2.40 -0.23 2.49
N ALA A 350 -3.39 -0.76 1.79
CA ALA A 350 -3.32 -0.92 0.35
C ALA A 350 -4.31 0.00 -0.37
N VAL A 351 -4.03 0.28 -1.63
CA VAL A 351 -4.98 0.88 -2.57
C VAL A 351 -5.11 -0.05 -3.76
N ALA A 352 -6.33 -0.33 -4.17
CA ALA A 352 -6.62 -1.31 -5.21
C ALA A 352 -7.57 -0.78 -6.27
N LEU A 353 -7.39 -1.23 -7.50
CA LEU A 353 -8.29 -1.04 -8.62
C LEU A 353 -9.33 -2.15 -8.65
N ALA A 354 -10.56 -1.77 -8.97
CA ALA A 354 -11.70 -2.65 -9.03
C ALA A 354 -12.70 -2.18 -10.08
N ASP A 355 -13.65 -3.07 -10.43
CA ASP A 355 -14.77 -2.76 -11.32
C ASP A 355 -14.38 -1.95 -12.58
N PRO A 356 -13.47 -2.45 -13.43
CA PRO A 356 -13.20 -1.77 -14.69
C PRO A 356 -14.42 -1.88 -15.58
N SER A 357 -14.56 -0.95 -16.52
CA SER A 357 -15.58 -1.03 -17.56
C SER A 357 -15.52 -2.37 -18.31
N PRO A 358 -16.65 -2.88 -18.83
CA PRO A 358 -16.77 -4.28 -19.27
C PRO A 358 -15.71 -4.80 -20.25
N LEU A 359 -15.16 -3.93 -21.11
CA LEU A 359 -14.16 -4.28 -22.11
C LEU A 359 -12.71 -3.97 -21.68
N ALA A 360 -12.51 -3.28 -20.56
CA ALA A 360 -11.19 -2.96 -20.04
C ALA A 360 -10.70 -4.02 -19.04
N GLY A 361 -9.39 -4.20 -18.94
CA GLY A 361 -8.75 -5.09 -17.96
C GLY A 361 -8.15 -4.36 -16.76
N LEU A 362 -7.65 -5.12 -15.78
CA LEU A 362 -6.70 -4.66 -14.77
C LEU A 362 -5.37 -5.35 -15.02
N ASP A 363 -4.26 -4.63 -14.90
CA ASP A 363 -2.95 -5.24 -15.00
C ASP A 363 -2.72 -6.13 -13.77
N PRO A 364 -2.59 -7.46 -13.93
CA PRO A 364 -2.46 -8.36 -12.79
C PRO A 364 -1.23 -8.06 -11.92
N GLU A 365 -0.21 -7.36 -12.44
CA GLU A 365 0.99 -6.99 -11.69
C GLU A 365 0.92 -5.60 -11.04
N SER A 366 -0.09 -4.81 -11.35
CA SER A 366 -0.19 -3.41 -10.90
C SER A 366 -1.63 -2.99 -10.63
N ARG A 367 -2.47 -3.90 -10.16
CA ARG A 367 -3.85 -3.58 -9.77
C ARG A 367 -4.00 -3.13 -8.33
N SER A 368 -2.98 -3.33 -7.50
CA SER A 368 -2.93 -2.85 -6.13
C SER A 368 -1.53 -2.33 -5.81
N VAL A 369 -1.41 -1.52 -4.76
CA VAL A 369 -0.15 -1.08 -4.19
C VAL A 369 -0.29 -0.97 -2.68
N THR A 370 0.72 -1.42 -1.94
CA THR A 370 0.78 -1.27 -0.48
C THR A 370 1.63 -0.07 -0.14
N ILE A 371 1.11 0.79 0.74
CA ILE A 371 1.76 2.00 1.24
C ILE A 371 2.14 1.78 2.68
N THR A 372 3.37 2.17 3.01
CA THR A 372 3.87 2.19 4.38
C THR A 372 3.78 3.61 4.93
N VAL A 373 3.06 3.79 6.03
CA VAL A 373 3.03 5.02 6.81
C VAL A 373 4.06 4.89 7.92
N ARG A 374 5.00 5.83 7.98
CA ARG A 374 5.96 5.94 9.09
C ARG A 374 5.48 7.05 10.02
N GLU A 375 5.69 6.80 11.30
CA GLU A 375 5.73 7.85 12.31
C GLU A 375 6.79 8.90 11.90
N ASP A 376 6.42 10.17 11.85
CA ASP A 376 7.37 11.28 11.76
C ASP A 376 7.17 12.40 12.78
N ASP A 377 6.25 12.18 13.71
CA ASP A 377 6.06 13.00 14.89
C ASP A 377 7.21 12.81 15.92
N GLY A 378 8.21 13.67 15.80
CA GLY A 378 9.40 13.69 16.67
C GLY A 378 10.73 13.57 15.94
N GLU A 379 10.71 13.33 14.63
CA GLU A 379 11.84 13.67 13.76
C GLU A 379 11.82 15.20 13.58
N PRO A 380 12.85 15.95 14.00
CA PRO A 380 12.88 17.37 13.72
C PRO A 380 12.92 17.52 12.20
N SER A 381 11.83 18.00 11.61
CA SER A 381 11.72 18.28 10.17
C SER A 381 13.04 18.76 9.59
N GLU A 382 13.44 18.19 8.44
CA GLU A 382 14.67 18.49 7.69
C GLU A 382 14.79 19.98 7.23
N SER A 383 14.06 20.91 7.84
CA SER A 383 14.27 22.35 7.74
C SER A 383 15.40 22.87 8.64
N CYS A 384 15.93 22.08 9.57
CA CYS A 384 17.02 22.47 10.47
C CYS A 384 18.41 22.09 9.93
N GLN A 385 18.88 22.75 8.85
CA GLN A 385 20.29 22.64 8.41
C GLN A 385 21.26 23.18 9.48
N GLY A 386 21.64 22.32 10.43
CA GLY A 386 22.92 22.39 11.15
C GLY A 386 23.02 23.26 12.41
N PHE A 387 21.94 23.83 12.94
CA PHE A 387 22.04 24.75 14.09
C PHE A 387 20.93 24.63 15.16
N CYS A 388 20.44 23.43 15.47
CA CYS A 388 19.24 23.29 16.34
C CYS A 388 19.49 22.81 17.79
N GLU A 389 20.71 22.39 18.17
CA GLU A 389 21.03 22.02 19.56
C GLU A 389 21.94 23.02 20.31
N CYS A 390 21.51 23.51 21.48
CA CYS A 390 22.41 24.16 22.43
C CYS A 390 23.19 23.12 23.23
N PHE A 391 24.15 22.42 22.61
CA PHE A 391 24.92 21.30 23.16
C PHE A 391 25.32 21.45 24.63
N ILE A 392 25.89 22.59 25.02
CA ILE A 392 26.34 22.85 26.40
C ILE A 392 25.17 22.98 27.38
N ALA A 393 24.09 23.65 26.97
CA ALA A 393 22.91 23.85 27.81
C ALA A 393 22.14 22.52 27.96
N THR A 394 21.94 21.79 26.86
CA THR A 394 21.33 20.45 26.89
C THR A 394 22.16 19.49 27.74
N ALA A 395 23.50 19.51 27.64
CA ALA A 395 24.36 18.69 28.51
C ALA A 395 24.24 19.07 29.99
N ALA A 396 24.06 20.36 30.31
CA ALA A 396 23.92 20.82 31.67
C ALA A 396 22.56 20.40 32.26
N TRP A 397 21.44 20.72 31.61
CA TRP A 397 20.08 20.48 32.12
C TRP A 397 19.52 19.08 31.82
N GLY A 398 20.07 18.38 30.85
CA GLY A 398 19.75 16.97 30.56
C GLY A 398 18.55 16.74 29.67
N SER A 399 17.85 17.81 29.28
CA SER A 399 16.76 17.75 28.33
C SER A 399 16.82 18.96 27.42
N TRP A 400 16.53 18.75 26.14
CA TRP A 400 16.37 19.81 25.16
C TRP A 400 15.09 20.64 25.41
N MET A 401 14.09 20.03 26.07
CA MET A 401 12.82 20.65 26.46
C MET A 401 12.88 21.42 27.78
N ASP A 402 14.05 21.48 28.42
CA ASP A 402 14.19 22.24 29.66
C ASP A 402 13.91 23.75 29.42
N PRO A 403 13.08 24.42 30.23
CA PRO A 403 12.72 25.84 30.04
C PRO A 403 13.92 26.78 29.94
N HIS A 404 15.03 26.48 30.62
CA HIS A 404 16.24 27.29 30.56
C HIS A 404 17.00 27.08 29.24
N VAL A 405 16.97 25.86 28.69
CA VAL A 405 17.52 25.55 27.37
C VAL A 405 16.67 26.22 26.28
N GLY A 406 15.34 26.18 26.43
CA GLY A 406 14.41 26.92 25.57
C GLY A 406 14.70 28.42 25.54
N SER A 407 14.91 29.05 26.69
CA SER A 407 15.24 30.48 26.78
C SER A 407 16.54 30.86 26.07
N LEU A 408 17.58 30.01 26.16
CA LEU A 408 18.86 30.24 25.48
C LEU A 408 18.75 30.06 23.96
N ARG A 409 17.94 29.09 23.51
CA ARG A 409 17.66 28.87 22.09
C ARG A 409 16.91 30.04 21.50
N GLN A 410 15.86 30.50 22.16
CA GLN A 410 15.11 31.67 21.72
C GLN A 410 16.01 32.91 21.64
N PHE A 411 16.89 33.13 22.62
CA PHE A 411 17.86 34.21 22.56
C PHE A 411 18.83 34.09 21.37
N ARG A 412 19.30 32.88 21.07
CA ARG A 412 20.12 32.63 19.87
C ARG A 412 19.35 33.02 18.60
N ASP A 413 18.11 32.57 18.48
CA ASP A 413 17.32 32.71 17.26
C ASP A 413 16.82 34.15 17.07
N ASP A 414 16.30 34.79 18.11
CA ASP A 414 15.68 36.11 18.03
C ASP A 414 16.71 37.25 18.11
N VAL A 415 17.85 37.03 18.77
CA VAL A 415 18.84 38.09 19.05
C VAL A 415 20.15 37.89 18.28
N LEU A 416 20.70 36.67 18.22
CA LEU A 416 22.00 36.43 17.60
C LEU A 416 21.91 36.22 16.08
N MET A 417 21.00 35.36 15.62
CA MET A 417 20.89 34.97 14.21
C MET A 417 20.57 36.11 13.23
N PRO A 418 19.81 37.17 13.60
CA PRO A 418 19.60 38.31 12.71
C PRO A 418 20.88 39.07 12.38
N HIS A 419 21.90 39.01 13.24
CA HIS A 419 23.14 39.78 13.12
C HIS A 419 24.30 38.94 12.58
N ALA A 420 25.10 39.50 11.67
CA ALA A 420 26.23 38.79 11.07
C ALA A 420 27.27 38.30 12.11
N ALA A 421 27.60 39.14 13.09
CA ALA A 421 28.50 38.77 14.19
C ALA A 421 27.89 37.68 15.10
N GLY A 422 26.57 37.68 15.26
CA GLY A 422 25.88 36.63 16.02
C GLY A 422 25.91 35.29 15.30
N ARG A 423 25.72 35.27 13.97
CA ARG A 423 25.89 34.05 13.16
C ARG A 423 27.31 33.49 13.22
N GLU A 424 28.34 34.33 13.20
CA GLU A 424 29.74 33.89 13.33
C GLU A 424 30.03 33.31 14.73
N PHE A 425 29.51 33.94 15.78
CA PHE A 425 29.59 33.41 17.15
C PHE A 425 28.91 32.04 17.29
N VAL A 426 27.70 31.91 16.73
CA VAL A 426 26.96 30.65 16.73
C VAL A 426 27.73 29.59 15.94
N ALA A 427 28.25 29.91 14.75
CA ALA A 427 29.09 28.98 13.99
C ALA A 427 30.33 28.51 14.77
N PHE A 428 31.00 29.40 15.49
CA PHE A 428 32.11 29.04 16.37
C PHE A 428 31.67 28.10 17.50
N TYR A 429 30.54 28.40 18.15
CA TYR A 429 29.97 27.57 19.20
C TYR A 429 29.70 26.15 18.70
N TYR A 430 29.02 25.99 17.56
CA TYR A 430 28.69 24.66 17.01
C TYR A 430 29.94 23.86 16.59
N ARG A 431 31.00 24.53 16.15
CA ARG A 431 32.25 23.85 15.77
C ARG A 431 33.01 23.26 16.96
N HIS A 432 32.95 23.90 18.13
CA HIS A 432 33.82 23.55 19.26
C HIS A 432 33.09 22.99 20.48
N SER A 433 31.79 23.22 20.61
CA SER A 433 31.02 22.80 21.79
C SER A 433 30.63 21.31 21.87
N PRO A 434 30.42 20.53 20.78
CA PRO A 434 30.04 19.12 20.89
C PRO A 434 30.99 18.25 21.75
N PRO A 435 32.33 18.28 21.57
CA PRO A 435 33.22 17.48 22.41
C PRO A 435 33.24 17.94 23.87
N ILE A 436 33.02 19.24 24.13
CA ILE A 436 32.96 19.81 25.48
C ILE A 436 31.66 19.37 26.17
N ALA A 437 30.54 19.41 25.45
CA ALA A 437 29.23 18.97 25.93
C ALA A 437 29.25 17.48 26.29
N ALA A 438 29.92 16.64 25.49
CA ALA A 438 30.09 15.21 25.77
C ALA A 438 30.86 14.93 27.07
N VAL A 439 31.78 15.82 27.48
CA VAL A 439 32.49 15.72 28.77
C VAL A 439 31.59 16.20 29.91
N ILE A 440 30.85 17.30 29.72
CA ILE A 440 29.93 17.84 30.73
C ILE A 440 28.82 16.83 31.03
N SER A 441 28.20 16.21 30.02
CA SER A 441 27.06 15.31 30.22
C SER A 441 27.38 14.07 31.06
N ARG A 442 28.66 13.66 31.11
CA ARG A 442 29.14 12.48 31.84
C ARG A 442 29.47 12.74 33.32
N HIS A 443 29.46 14.00 33.77
CA HIS A 443 29.88 14.36 35.14
C HIS A 443 28.90 15.33 35.82
N ASP A 444 28.21 14.87 36.85
CA ASP A 444 27.21 15.68 37.58
C ASP A 444 27.77 16.98 38.18
N SER A 445 29.03 16.96 38.63
CA SER A 445 29.72 18.16 39.14
C SER A 445 29.95 19.22 38.06
N LEU A 446 30.30 18.80 36.83
CA LEU A 446 30.46 19.71 35.69
C LEU A 446 29.11 20.24 35.20
N ARG A 447 28.05 19.41 35.25
CA ARG A 447 26.69 19.85 34.93
C ARG A 447 26.24 20.92 35.91
N ALA A 448 26.41 20.70 37.21
CA ALA A 448 26.05 21.68 38.24
C ALA A 448 26.83 23.00 38.07
N LEU A 449 28.14 22.92 37.78
CA LEU A 449 28.98 24.10 37.55
C LEU A 449 28.57 24.85 36.27
N THR A 450 28.24 24.13 35.20
CA THR A 450 27.76 24.71 33.94
C THR A 450 26.40 25.39 34.12
N ARG A 451 25.46 24.77 34.84
CA ARG A 451 24.18 25.40 35.20
C ARG A 451 24.41 26.67 36.01
N ALA A 452 25.29 26.64 37.02
CA ALA A 452 25.60 27.80 37.83
C ALA A 452 26.23 28.95 37.01
N GLY A 453 27.05 28.62 35.99
CA GLY A 453 27.64 29.60 35.07
C GLY A 453 26.64 30.20 34.08
N LEU A 454 25.67 29.41 33.62
CA LEU A 454 24.66 29.84 32.65
C LEU A 454 23.44 30.50 33.30
N ALA A 455 23.13 30.19 34.57
CA ALA A 455 21.97 30.72 35.27
C ALA A 455 21.89 32.27 35.31
N PRO A 456 22.98 33.03 35.49
CA PRO A 456 22.93 34.49 35.40
C PRO A 456 22.54 35.00 34.01
N VAL A 457 22.96 34.30 32.94
CA VAL A 457 22.64 34.64 31.56
C VAL A 457 21.16 34.36 31.29
N VAL A 458 20.69 33.17 31.69
CA VAL A 458 19.27 32.79 31.58
C VAL A 458 18.38 33.78 32.35
N PHE A 459 18.76 34.15 33.57
CA PHE A 459 18.04 35.14 34.36
C PHE A 459 18.00 36.53 33.70
N ALA A 460 19.10 36.94 33.06
CA ALA A 460 19.16 38.22 32.35
C ALA A 460 18.26 38.22 31.10
N ILE A 461 18.13 37.08 30.43
CA ILE A 461 17.23 36.89 29.28
C ILE A 461 15.76 36.89 29.74
N GLU A 462 15.42 36.12 30.77
CA GLU A 462 14.04 35.99 31.27
C GLU A 462 13.55 37.25 31.99
N ARG A 463 14.45 38.03 32.62
CA ARG A 463 14.10 39.22 33.42
C ARG A 463 14.98 40.44 33.11
N PRO A 464 14.88 41.02 31.91
CA PRO A 464 15.78 42.08 31.45
C PRO A 464 15.69 43.37 32.30
N VAL A 465 14.49 43.72 32.78
CA VAL A 465 14.27 44.91 33.63
C VAL A 465 14.87 44.71 35.03
N ALA A 466 14.74 43.51 35.61
CA ALA A 466 15.30 43.22 36.92
C ALA A 466 16.84 43.15 36.88
N ALA A 467 17.40 42.56 35.82
CA ALA A 467 18.84 42.47 35.60
C ALA A 467 19.47 43.86 35.45
N SER A 468 18.87 44.73 34.64
CA SER A 468 19.34 46.11 34.42
C SER A 468 19.31 46.94 35.72
N LEU A 469 18.23 46.89 36.51
CA LEU A 469 18.15 47.53 37.82
C LEU A 469 19.20 47.00 38.81
N GLY A 470 19.45 45.70 38.81
CA GLY A 470 20.49 45.06 39.64
C GLY A 470 21.90 45.55 39.29
N THR A 471 22.25 45.63 38.00
CA THR A 471 23.55 46.15 37.56
C THR A 471 23.73 47.63 37.89
N LEU A 472 22.67 48.44 37.76
CA LEU A 472 22.68 49.86 38.12
C LEU A 472 22.86 50.04 39.63
N GLY A 473 22.18 49.23 40.45
CA GLY A 473 22.33 49.22 41.90
C GLY A 473 23.75 48.85 42.33
N MET A 474 24.35 47.82 41.73
CA MET A 474 25.74 47.41 41.98
C MET A 474 26.73 48.51 41.58
N PHE A 475 26.51 49.15 40.43
CA PHE A 475 27.35 50.26 39.95
C PHE A 475 27.28 51.47 40.90
N LEU A 476 26.08 51.85 41.33
CA LEU A 476 25.88 52.92 42.31
C LEU A 476 26.50 52.58 43.68
N LEU A 477 26.43 51.31 44.11
CA LEU A 477 27.08 50.84 45.33
C LEU A 477 28.61 50.95 45.23
N LEU A 478 29.20 50.52 44.12
CA LEU A 478 30.63 50.61 43.85
C LEU A 478 31.11 52.06 43.74
N MET A 479 30.31 52.93 43.11
CA MET A 479 30.56 54.37 43.10
C MET A 479 30.49 54.97 44.50
N ASN A 480 29.52 54.56 45.33
CA ASN A 480 29.37 55.03 46.71
C ASN A 480 30.53 54.53 47.60
N LEU A 481 31.00 53.29 47.41
CA LEU A 481 32.19 52.76 48.08
C LEU A 481 33.47 53.51 47.66
N ARG A 482 33.62 53.84 46.37
CA ARG A 482 34.71 54.71 45.87
C ARG A 482 34.61 56.15 46.37
N ALA A 483 33.41 56.71 46.49
CA ALA A 483 33.20 58.05 47.03
C ALA A 483 33.51 58.12 48.54
N ARG A 484 33.13 57.07 49.29
CA ARG A 484 33.49 56.91 50.70
C ARG A 484 34.99 56.74 50.92
N SER A 485 35.70 56.02 50.05
CA SER A 485 37.17 55.92 50.15
C SER A 485 37.88 57.24 49.86
N ARG A 486 37.35 58.08 48.95
CA ARG A 486 37.88 59.44 48.68
C ARG A 486 37.66 60.42 49.83
N ARG A 487 36.51 60.38 50.51
CA ARG A 487 36.23 61.24 51.69
C ARG A 487 37.07 60.88 52.92
N ARG A 488 37.61 59.66 52.99
CA ARG A 488 38.47 59.21 54.10
C ARG A 488 39.95 59.61 53.93
N ASN A 489 40.33 60.11 52.74
CA ASN A 489 41.69 60.48 52.36
C ASN A 489 41.84 61.96 51.93
N SER A 490 40.92 62.84 52.35
CA SER A 490 41.10 64.29 52.21
C SER A 490 41.70 64.85 53.50
N PRO A 491 42.84 65.58 53.47
CA PRO A 491 43.50 66.14 54.65
C PRO A 491 42.69 67.25 55.32
#